data_AF-A0A6J7IFJ8-F1
#
_entry.id   AF-A0A6J7IFJ8-F1
#
_cell.length_a   1.000
_cell.length_b   1.000
_cell.length_c   1.000
_cell.angle_alpha   90.00
_cell.angle_beta   90.00
_cell.angle_gamma   90.00
#
_symmetry.space_group_name_H-M   'P 1'
#
loop_
_entity.id
_entity.type
_entity.pdbx_description
1 polymer ?
#
loop_
_entity_poly.entity_id
_entity_poly.type
_entity_poly.pdbx_seq_one_letter_code
_entity_poly.pdbx_strand_id
1 'polypeptide(L)'
;MTEAFSRALLTTLARSDINAVAEIDVRTAVVNALVEIENHLEFGRLLESRGYTEDLRGCRKVYVDRPDWQGKPRFRRVYWCSPDERQPRTARILAFGPASIVSGIQDRCRSLQRRSRNRRAVASGEPKR
;
A
#
# COMPACT_ATOMS: atom_id res chain seq x y z
N MET A 1 29.19 3.12 4.63
CA MET A 1 27.93 3.89 4.46
C MET A 1 26.84 2.87 4.19
N THR A 2 26.01 2.59 5.19
CA THR A 2 24.90 1.63 5.06
C THR A 2 23.80 2.31 4.27
N GLU A 3 23.49 1.84 3.06
CA GLU A 3 22.29 2.27 2.36
C GLU A 3 21.09 1.99 3.27
N ALA A 4 20.35 3.03 3.65
CA ALA A 4 19.13 2.86 4.41
C ALA A 4 18.13 2.10 3.51
N PHE A 5 17.89 0.83 3.83
CA PHE A 5 16.82 0.06 3.18
C PHE A 5 15.49 0.70 3.54
N SER A 6 14.93 1.49 2.62
CA SER A 6 13.59 2.03 2.83
C SER A 6 12.59 0.89 2.85
N ARG A 7 11.85 0.79 3.96
CA ARG A 7 10.84 -0.27 4.13
C ARG A 7 9.52 0.11 3.45
N ALA A 8 9.35 1.36 3.04
CA ALA A 8 8.17 1.86 2.34
C ALA A 8 8.49 2.23 0.88
N LEU A 9 8.10 1.36 -0.04
CA LEU A 9 8.29 1.57 -1.48
C LEU A 9 7.11 2.32 -2.09
N LEU A 10 7.33 3.57 -2.48
CA LEU A 10 6.35 4.39 -3.18
C LEU A 10 6.33 4.04 -4.68
N THR A 11 5.18 3.59 -5.19
CA THR A 11 5.01 3.35 -6.63
C THR A 11 4.84 4.66 -7.40
N THR A 12 5.16 4.67 -8.70
CA THR A 12 4.96 5.84 -9.58
C THR A 12 3.51 6.32 -9.57
N LEU A 13 2.56 5.39 -9.53
CA LEU A 13 1.14 5.71 -9.48
C LEU A 13 0.75 6.36 -8.15
N ALA A 14 1.13 5.77 -7.02
CA ALA A 14 0.91 6.38 -5.72
C ALA A 14 1.58 7.76 -5.60
N ARG A 15 2.76 7.95 -6.20
CA ARG A 15 3.39 9.27 -6.29
C ARG A 15 2.55 10.27 -7.10
N SER A 16 2.01 9.85 -8.25
CA SER A 16 1.11 10.68 -9.06
C SER A 16 -0.17 11.04 -8.31
N ASP A 17 -0.77 10.07 -7.62
CA ASP A 17 -1.96 10.27 -6.79
C ASP A 17 -1.73 11.35 -5.72
N ILE A 18 -0.58 11.31 -5.03
CA ILE A 18 -0.21 12.27 -3.98
C ILE A 18 0.01 13.66 -4.59
N ASN A 19 0.67 13.73 -5.74
CA ASN A 19 0.93 15.00 -6.42
C ASN A 19 -0.35 15.65 -6.95
N ALA A 20 -1.38 14.86 -7.28
CA ALA A 20 -2.68 15.35 -7.72
C ALA A 20 -3.52 15.98 -6.59
N VAL A 21 -3.12 15.82 -5.33
CA VAL A 21 -3.78 16.45 -4.19
C VAL A 21 -3.44 17.93 -4.15
N ALA A 22 -4.45 18.80 -4.24
CA ALA A 22 -4.27 20.24 -4.16
C ALA A 22 -3.92 20.72 -2.75
N GLU A 23 -4.55 20.13 -1.73
CA GLU A 23 -4.40 20.52 -0.32
C GLU A 23 -3.02 20.13 0.24
N ILE A 24 -2.21 21.13 0.63
CA ILE A 24 -0.87 20.90 1.17
C ILE A 24 -0.90 20.13 2.49
N ASP A 25 -1.85 20.43 3.38
CA ASP A 25 -1.97 19.77 4.68
C ASP A 25 -2.27 18.28 4.55
N VAL A 26 -3.07 17.92 3.54
CA VAL A 26 -3.32 16.52 3.20
C VAL A 26 -2.03 15.87 2.69
N ARG A 27 -1.25 16.51 1.82
CA ARG A 27 0.05 15.98 1.37
C ARG A 27 1.03 15.78 2.53
N THR A 28 1.08 16.72 3.48
CA THR A 28 1.89 16.58 4.71
C THR A 28 1.43 15.39 5.54
N ALA A 29 0.12 15.25 5.77
CA ALA A 29 -0.43 14.10 6.50
C ALA A 29 -0.12 12.76 5.79
N VAL A 30 -0.06 12.77 4.45
CA VAL A 30 0.35 11.59 3.67
C VAL A 30 1.81 11.23 3.87
N VAL A 31 2.71 12.22 3.95
CA VAL A 31 4.13 11.99 4.25
C VAL A 31 4.30 11.45 5.67
N ASN A 32 3.57 12.00 6.65
CA ASN A 32 3.59 11.47 8.01
C ASN A 32 3.12 10.01 8.05
N ALA A 33 2.05 9.69 7.32
CA ALA A 33 1.59 8.30 7.20
C ALA A 33 2.61 7.37 6.50
N LEU A 34 3.45 7.87 5.58
CA LEU A 34 4.56 7.08 4.99
C LEU A 34 5.58 6.69 6.05
N VAL A 35 5.99 7.65 6.88
CA VAL A 35 6.96 7.44 7.97
C VAL A 35 6.41 6.44 8.99
N GLU A 36 5.14 6.55 9.37
CA GLU A 36 4.48 5.60 10.27
C GLU A 36 4.47 4.17 9.70
N ILE A 37 4.19 4.01 8.40
CA ILE A 37 4.21 2.71 7.73
C ILE A 37 5.64 2.12 7.72
N GLU A 38 6.64 2.96 7.46
CA GLU A 38 8.06 2.53 7.42
C GLU A 38 8.55 2.03 8.79
N ASN A 39 8.15 2.73 9.86
CA ASN A 39 8.47 2.35 11.24
C ASN A 39 7.63 1.16 11.71
N HIS A 40 6.34 1.14 11.37
CA HIS A 40 5.37 0.14 11.78
C HIS A 40 4.56 -0.37 10.59
N LEU A 41 5.05 -1.46 9.97
CA LEU A 41 4.42 -2.07 8.79
C LEU A 41 2.97 -2.51 9.01
N GLU A 42 2.55 -2.65 10.26
CA GLU A 42 1.19 -3.06 10.63
C GLU A 42 0.23 -1.88 10.86
N PHE A 43 0.67 -0.67 10.56
CA PHE A 43 -0.12 0.55 10.69
C PHE A 43 -1.43 0.51 9.87
N GLY A 44 -2.51 1.03 10.44
CA GLY A 44 -3.81 1.03 9.78
C GLY A 44 -4.50 -0.34 9.75
N ARG A 45 -5.66 -0.38 9.09
CA ARG A 45 -6.60 -1.51 9.18
C ARG A 45 -6.37 -2.52 8.05
N LEU A 46 -6.25 -3.79 8.40
CA LEU A 46 -6.24 -4.88 7.42
C LEU A 46 -7.55 -4.87 6.62
N LEU A 47 -7.44 -4.98 5.30
CA LEU A 47 -8.61 -5.11 4.43
C LEU A 47 -9.15 -6.53 4.55
N GLU A 48 -10.33 -6.64 5.17
CA GLU A 48 -11.11 -7.88 5.23
C GLU A 48 -11.50 -8.31 3.81
N SER A 49 -11.48 -9.62 3.58
CA SER A 49 -12.01 -10.24 2.36
C SER A 49 -13.53 -10.16 2.41
N ARG A 50 -14.15 -9.34 1.55
CA ARG A 50 -15.60 -9.25 1.37
C ARG A 50 -15.89 -9.13 -0.12
N GLY A 51 -16.51 -10.15 -0.73
CA GLY A 51 -17.06 -10.16 -2.10
C GLY A 51 -16.21 -9.47 -3.17
N TYR A 52 -16.27 -8.14 -3.22
CA TYR A 52 -15.50 -7.28 -4.12
C TYR A 52 -14.01 -7.10 -3.75
N THR A 53 -13.56 -7.36 -2.51
CA THR A 53 -12.18 -7.12 -2.03
C THR A 53 -11.28 -8.35 -1.96
N GLU A 54 -11.67 -9.49 -2.52
CA GLU A 54 -10.90 -10.75 -2.42
C GLU A 54 -9.45 -10.64 -2.92
N ASP A 55 -9.18 -9.77 -3.90
CA ASP A 55 -7.82 -9.50 -4.42
C ASP A 55 -7.00 -8.51 -3.58
N LEU A 56 -7.62 -7.88 -2.57
CA LEU A 56 -6.94 -6.98 -1.64
C LEU A 56 -6.50 -7.69 -0.36
N ARG A 57 -6.64 -9.03 -0.28
CA ARG A 57 -6.20 -9.81 0.88
C ARG A 57 -4.73 -9.51 1.21
N GLY A 58 -4.47 -9.22 2.48
CA GLY A 58 -3.14 -8.82 2.98
C GLY A 58 -2.76 -7.37 2.74
N CYS A 59 -3.63 -6.57 2.10
CA CYS A 59 -3.44 -5.13 2.01
C CYS A 59 -4.02 -4.43 3.25
N ARG A 60 -3.41 -3.30 3.62
CA ARG A 60 -3.85 -2.44 4.73
C ARG A 60 -4.32 -1.10 4.19
N LYS A 61 -5.31 -0.52 4.86
CA LYS A 61 -5.83 0.83 4.60
C LYS A 61 -5.50 1.77 5.74
N VAL A 62 -5.07 2.98 5.40
CA VAL A 62 -4.83 4.09 6.32
C VAL A 62 -5.73 5.24 5.90
N TYR A 63 -6.46 5.82 6.85
CA TYR A 63 -7.24 7.02 6.62
C TYR A 63 -6.34 8.23 6.83
N VAL A 64 -6.43 9.19 5.91
CA VAL A 64 -5.61 10.41 5.94
C VAL A 64 -6.52 11.58 5.61
N ASP A 65 -6.37 12.66 6.36
CA ASP A 65 -6.97 13.95 6.05
C ASP A 65 -6.11 15.04 6.68
N ARG A 66 -6.51 16.31 6.50
CA ARG A 66 -5.88 17.43 7.20
C ARG A 66 -6.08 17.28 8.73
N PRO A 67 -5.12 17.71 9.57
CA PRO A 67 -5.15 17.47 11.02
C PRO A 67 -6.36 18.06 11.75
N ASP A 68 -6.90 19.15 11.23
CA ASP A 68 -8.07 19.88 11.76
C ASP A 68 -9.42 19.34 11.24
N TRP A 69 -9.40 18.30 10.39
CA TRP A 69 -10.62 17.70 9.87
C TRP A 69 -11.37 16.92 10.95
N GLN A 70 -12.55 17.39 11.32
CA GLN A 70 -13.40 16.72 12.32
C GLN A 70 -14.41 15.74 11.70
N GLY A 71 -14.50 15.66 10.37
CA GLY A 71 -15.41 14.78 9.67
C GLY A 71 -14.85 13.37 9.44
N LYS A 72 -15.59 12.56 8.67
CA LYS A 72 -15.06 11.28 8.16
C LYS A 72 -13.86 11.56 7.24
N PRO A 73 -12.70 10.91 7.41
CA PRO A 73 -11.54 11.14 6.56
C PRO A 73 -11.88 10.94 5.09
N ARG A 74 -11.60 11.97 4.27
CA ARG A 74 -11.95 12.01 2.86
C ARG A 74 -11.02 11.12 2.03
N PHE A 75 -9.76 10.99 2.45
CA PHE A 75 -8.75 10.24 1.73
C PHE A 75 -8.39 8.94 2.44
N ARG A 76 -8.03 7.95 1.62
CA ARG A 76 -7.48 6.69 2.07
C ARG A 76 -6.28 6.31 1.24
N ARG A 77 -5.33 5.69 1.93
CA ARG A 77 -4.14 5.07 1.36
C ARG A 77 -4.28 3.57 1.48
N VAL A 78 -3.87 2.84 0.45
CA VAL A 78 -3.79 1.38 0.49
C VAL A 78 -2.37 0.95 0.21
N TYR A 79 -1.85 0.06 1.04
CA TYR A 79 -0.54 -0.51 0.87
C TYR A 79 -0.54 -2.01 1.15
N TRP A 80 0.42 -2.71 0.58
CA TRP A 80 0.59 -4.14 0.79
C TRP A 80 1.89 -4.42 1.51
N CYS A 81 1.83 -5.23 2.56
CA CYS A 81 3.00 -5.73 3.25
C CYS A 81 3.44 -7.04 2.61
N SER A 82 4.74 -7.17 2.31
CA SER A 82 5.26 -8.47 1.86
C SER A 82 5.01 -9.53 2.94
N PRO A 83 4.46 -10.70 2.58
CA PRO A 83 4.38 -11.83 3.49
C PRO A 83 5.81 -12.26 3.82
N ASP A 84 6.07 -12.40 5.11
CA ASP A 84 7.38 -12.78 5.60
C ASP A 84 7.72 -14.21 5.18
N GLU A 85 9.02 -14.48 4.98
CA GLU A 85 9.63 -15.81 5.19
C GLU A 85 11.12 -15.86 4.86
N ARG A 86 11.71 -14.95 4.05
CA ARG A 86 13.15 -15.00 3.71
C ARG A 86 13.83 -13.64 3.40
N GLN A 87 13.13 -12.51 3.51
CA GLN A 87 13.65 -11.16 3.18
C GLN A 87 13.08 -10.10 4.13
N PRO A 88 13.75 -8.95 4.33
CA PRO A 88 13.20 -7.85 5.13
C PRO A 88 11.79 -7.47 4.66
N ARG A 89 10.83 -7.44 5.59
CA ARG A 89 9.46 -7.06 5.25
C ARG A 89 9.42 -5.63 4.73
N THR A 90 8.73 -5.43 3.60
CA THR A 90 8.52 -4.13 2.97
C THR A 90 7.04 -3.83 2.78
N ALA A 91 6.67 -2.56 2.89
CA ALA A 91 5.39 -2.01 2.50
C ALA A 91 5.50 -1.42 1.09
N ARG A 92 4.66 -1.88 0.16
CA ARG A 92 4.51 -1.25 -1.15
C ARG A 92 3.25 -0.40 -1.15
N ILE A 93 3.41 0.90 -1.36
CA ILE A 93 2.31 1.86 -1.40
C ILE A 93 1.64 1.79 -2.78
N LEU A 94 0.37 1.41 -2.80
CA LEU A 94 -0.31 1.05 -4.03
C LEU A 94 -1.08 2.21 -4.64
N ALA A 95 -1.74 3.01 -3.80
CA ALA A 95 -2.53 4.14 -4.22
C ALA A 95 -2.87 5.06 -3.05
N PHE A 96 -3.24 6.28 -3.40
CA PHE A 96 -3.76 7.29 -2.50
C PHE A 96 -4.95 8.01 -3.15
N GLY A 97 -6.02 8.27 -2.42
CA GLY A 97 -7.11 9.07 -2.98
C GLY A 97 -8.42 8.99 -2.19
N PRO A 98 -9.50 9.57 -2.72
CA PRO A 98 -10.80 9.55 -2.06
C PRO A 98 -11.36 8.13 -1.97
N ALA A 99 -12.44 7.94 -1.20
CA ALA A 99 -13.06 6.63 -1.04
C ALA A 99 -13.36 5.93 -2.39
N SER A 100 -13.73 6.63 -3.46
CA SER A 100 -14.00 6.02 -4.77
C SER A 100 -12.81 5.27 -5.40
N ILE A 101 -11.56 5.51 -4.98
CA ILE A 101 -10.37 4.96 -5.64
C ILE A 101 -10.19 3.44 -5.50
N VAL A 102 -10.90 2.78 -4.58
CA VAL A 102 -10.67 1.36 -4.25
C VAL A 102 -10.99 0.39 -5.37
N SER A 103 -11.92 0.71 -6.26
CA SER A 103 -12.17 -0.11 -7.46
C SER A 103 -10.89 -0.23 -8.30
N GLY A 104 -10.22 0.90 -8.59
CA GLY A 104 -8.94 0.89 -9.32
C GLY A 104 -7.79 0.20 -8.56
N ILE A 105 -7.84 0.13 -7.22
CA ILE A 105 -6.80 -0.52 -6.40
C ILE A 105 -6.84 -2.05 -6.54
N GLN A 106 -8.00 -2.64 -6.79
CA GLN A 106 -8.19 -4.09 -6.91
C GLN A 106 -7.41 -4.68 -8.10
N ASP A 107 -7.57 -4.11 -9.29
CA ASP A 107 -6.85 -4.54 -10.50
C ASP A 107 -5.33 -4.46 -10.30
N ARG A 108 -4.88 -3.45 -9.55
CA ARG A 108 -3.46 -3.20 -9.25
C ARG A 108 -2.89 -4.21 -8.25
N CYS A 109 -3.65 -4.54 -7.20
CA CYS A 109 -3.25 -5.58 -6.24
C CYS A 109 -3.14 -6.95 -6.91
N ARG A 110 -4.06 -7.28 -7.82
CA ARG A 110 -4.03 -8.53 -8.60
C ARG A 110 -2.73 -8.68 -9.39
N SER A 111 -2.27 -7.62 -10.07
CA SER A 111 -1.00 -7.63 -10.81
C SER A 111 0.21 -7.86 -9.90
N LEU A 112 0.24 -7.23 -8.73
CA LEU A 112 1.35 -7.36 -7.77
C LEU A 112 1.38 -8.71 -7.07
N GLN A 113 0.22 -9.23 -6.67
CA GLN A 113 0.11 -10.57 -6.09
C GLN A 113 0.57 -11.64 -7.09
N ARG A 114 0.15 -11.54 -8.37
CA ARG A 114 0.64 -12.44 -9.45
C ARG A 114 2.16 -12.41 -9.59
N ARG A 115 2.79 -11.23 -9.56
CA ARG A 115 4.26 -11.10 -9.61
C ARG A 115 4.93 -11.74 -8.39
N SER A 116 4.36 -11.59 -7.20
CA SER A 116 4.91 -12.22 -5.98
C SER A 116 4.80 -13.75 -6.02
N ARG A 117 3.67 -14.28 -6.50
CA ARG A 117 3.44 -15.73 -6.68
C ARG A 117 4.38 -16.31 -7.74
N ASN A 118 4.53 -15.62 -8.87
CA ASN A 118 5.46 -16.06 -9.92
C ASN A 118 6.92 -16.04 -9.44
N ARG A 119 7.33 -15.05 -8.61
CA ARG A 119 8.68 -15.07 -8.00
C ARG A 119 8.87 -16.23 -7.02
N ARG A 120 7.84 -16.58 -6.23
CA ARG A 120 7.87 -17.77 -5.36
C ARG A 120 8.00 -19.05 -6.17
N ALA A 121 7.21 -19.22 -7.23
CA ALA A 121 7.24 -20.40 -8.11
C ALA A 121 8.60 -20.59 -8.80
N VAL A 122 9.24 -19.51 -9.23
CA VAL A 122 10.59 -19.54 -9.82
C VAL A 122 11.65 -19.84 -8.75
N ALA A 123 11.50 -19.33 -7.53
CA ALA A 123 12.43 -19.58 -6.42
C ALA A 123 12.26 -20.97 -5.77
N SER A 124 11.10 -21.62 -5.93
CA SER A 124 10.84 -22.98 -5.43
C SER A 124 11.23 -24.08 -6.40
N GLY A 125 11.70 -23.76 -7.62
CA GLY A 125 12.21 -24.75 -8.57
C GLY A 125 11.17 -25.74 -9.08
N GLU A 126 9.87 -25.39 -9.07
CA GLU A 126 8.85 -26.27 -9.66
C GLU A 126 8.95 -26.24 -11.19
N PRO A 127 9.21 -27.38 -11.85
CA PRO A 127 9.24 -27.44 -13.30
C PRO A 127 7.81 -27.27 -13.84
N LYS A 128 7.66 -26.45 -14.87
CA LYS A 128 6.44 -26.41 -15.67
C LYS A 128 6.21 -27.80 -16.26
N ARG A 129 5.10 -28.44 -15.88
CA ARG A 129 4.53 -29.56 -16.64
C ARG A 129 3.76 -29.05 -17.84
#